data_AF-A0A8J6T4L3-F1
#
_entry.id   AF-A0A8J6T4L3-F1
#
_cell.length_a   1.000
_cell.length_b   1.000
_cell.length_c   1.000
_cell.angle_alpha   90.00
_cell.angle_beta   90.00
_cell.angle_gamma   90.00
#
_symmetry.space_group_name_H-M   'P 1'
#
loop_
_entity.id
_entity.type
_entity.pdbx_description
1 polymer ?
#
loop_
_entity_poly.entity_id
_entity_poly.type
_entity_poly.pdbx_seq_one_letter_code
_entity_poly.pdbx_strand_id
1 'polypeptide(L)' 'MKVNCQEHRKSMELIGLKLRLKKSISDQEERNDIEKRIRILERDLKLD' A
#
# COMPACT_ATOMS: atom_id res chain seq x y z
N MET A 1 4.36 23.80 -4.64
CA MET A 1 3.59 22.53 -4.67
C MET A 1 2.94 22.32 -3.31
N LYS A 2 1.61 22.33 -3.20
CA LYS A 2 0.93 21.91 -1.96
C LYS A 2 0.96 20.39 -1.91
N VAL A 3 1.97 19.82 -1.26
CA VAL A 3 2.00 18.38 -0.99
C VAL A 3 0.90 18.12 0.04
N ASN A 4 -0.10 17.32 -0.35
CA ASN A 4 -1.10 16.88 0.59
C ASN A 4 -0.45 15.84 1.51
N CYS A 5 -0.16 16.24 2.75
CA CYS A 5 0.50 15.39 3.73
C CYS A 5 -0.27 14.08 3.99
N GLN A 6 -1.60 14.06 3.80
CA GLN A 6 -2.38 12.82 3.91
C GLN A 6 -2.14 11.87 2.73
N GLU A 7 -2.17 12.38 1.49
CA GLU A 7 -1.85 11.57 0.31
C GLU A 7 -0.39 11.10 0.34
N HIS A 8 0.52 11.94 0.81
CA HIS A 8 1.93 11.56 0.98
C HIS A 8 2.10 10.42 1.99
N ARG A 9 1.39 10.48 3.13
CA ARG A 9 1.42 9.40 4.13
C ARG A 9 0.85 8.10 3.58
N LYS A 10 -0.29 8.15 2.89
CA LYS A 10 -0.90 6.97 2.23
C LYS A 10 0.00 6.39 1.15
N SER A 11 0.68 7.24 0.37
CA SER A 11 1.65 6.80 -0.64
C SER A 11 2.83 6.07 -0.02
N MET A 12 3.32 6.57 1.13
CA MET A 12 4.40 5.92 1.85
C MET A 12 3.99 4.58 2.47
N GLU A 13 2.77 4.49 3.00
CA GLU A 13 2.18 3.24 3.47
C GLU A 13 2.07 2.23 2.31
N LEU A 14 1.56 2.65 1.15
CA LEU A 14 1.44 1.82 -0.05
C LEU A 14 2.79 1.25 -0.48
N ILE A 15 3.83 2.09 -0.52
CA ILE A 15 5.20 1.66 -0.86
C ILE A 15 5.72 0.62 0.15
N GLY A 16 5.51 0.86 1.45
CA GLY A 16 5.92 -0.09 2.50
C GLY A 16 5.24 -1.45 2.37
N LEU A 17 3.94 -1.46 2.07
CA LEU A 17 3.16 -2.68 1.86
C LEU A 17 3.60 -3.45 0.61
N LYS A 18 3.85 -2.76 -0.52
CA LYS A 18 4.38 -3.37 -1.73
C LYS A 18 5.77 -3.98 -1.51
N LEU A 19 6.63 -3.30 -0.74
CA LEU A 19 7.95 -3.82 -0.37
C LEU A 19 7.86 -5.06 0.52
N ARG A 20 6.93 -5.08 1.48
CA ARG A 20 6.65 -6.27 2.29
C ARG A 20 6.20 -7.44 1.41
N LEU A 21 5.25 -7.22 0.51
CA LEU A 21 4.74 -8.26 -0.39
C LEU A 21 5.84 -8.83 -1.31
N LYS A 22 6.82 -7.99 -1.70
CA LYS A 22 7.98 -8.40 -2.52
C LYS A 22 9.02 -9.20 -1.73
N LYS A 23 9.16 -8.94 -0.42
CA LYS A 23 9.98 -9.78 0.47
C LYS A 23 9.17 -11.03 0.80
N SER A 24 9.23 -12.04 -0.08
CA SER A 24 8.60 -13.36 0.03
C SER A 24 7.94 -13.62 1.37
N ILE A 25 6.69 -13.19 1.49
CA ILE A 25 5.87 -13.46 2.67
C ILE A 25 5.47 -14.93 2.56
N SER A 26 5.97 -15.76 3.48
CA SER A 26 5.65 -17.19 3.51
C SER A 26 4.20 -17.45 3.93
N ASP A 27 3.57 -16.48 4.58
CA ASP A 27 2.19 -16.56 5.04
C ASP A 27 1.20 -16.05 3.97
N GLN A 28 0.34 -16.95 3.50
CA GLN A 28 -0.64 -16.65 2.46
C GLN A 28 -1.78 -15.75 2.95
N GLU A 29 -2.12 -15.80 4.25
CA GLU A 29 -3.14 -14.96 4.86
C GLU A 29 -2.64 -13.52 4.98
N GLU A 30 -1.43 -13.34 5.49
CA GLU A 30 -0.75 -12.04 5.56
C GLU A 30 -0.61 -11.42 4.16
N ARG A 31 -0.27 -12.24 3.16
CA ARG A 31 -0.17 -11.79 1.77
C ARG A 31 -1.51 -11.26 1.24
N ASN A 32 -2.59 -12.00 1.46
CA ASN A 32 -3.93 -11.61 1.02
C ASN A 32 -4.41 -10.33 1.70
N ASP A 33 -4.14 -10.16 2.99
CA ASP A 33 -4.54 -8.95 3.72
C ASP A 33 -3.72 -7.72 3.31
N ILE A 34 -2.42 -7.89 3.07
CA ILE A 34 -1.58 -6.83 2.49
C ILE A 34 -2.10 -6.44 1.11
N GLU A 35 -2.48 -7.40 0.26
CA GLU A 35 -3.04 -7.13 -1.06
C GLU A 35 -4.36 -6.33 -1.00
N LYS A 36 -5.27 -6.72 -0.10
CA LYS A 36 -6.52 -5.96 0.13
C LYS A 36 -6.22 -4.52 0.57
N ARG A 37 -5.25 -4.35 1.48
CA ARG A 37 -4.84 -3.03 1.98
C ARG A 37 -4.24 -2.16 0.87
N ILE A 38 -3.41 -2.75 0.02
CA ILE A 38 -2.83 -2.10 -1.16
C ILE A 38 -3.93 -1.59 -2.10
N ARG A 39 -4.93 -2.42 -2.44
CA ARG A 39 -6.03 -2.01 -3.34
C ARG A 39 -6.87 -0.86 -2.77
N ILE A 40 -7.10 -0.85 -1.46
CA ILE A 40 -7.82 0.26 -0.80
C ILE A 40 -7.02 1.56 -0.92
N LEU A 41 -5.71 1.50 -0.64
CA LEU A 41 -4.81 2.65 -0.73
C LEU A 41 -4.65 3.17 -2.18
N GLU A 42 -4.62 2.28 -3.17
CA GLU A 42 -4.55 2.65 -4.59
C GLU A 42 -5.80 3.40 -5.04
N ARG A 43 -6.99 2.93 -4.65
CA ARG A 43 -8.26 3.65 -4.89
C ARG A 43 -8.32 5.00 -4.19
N ASP A 44 -7.89 5.05 -2.93
CA ASP A 44 -7.85 6.28 -2.13
C ASP A 44 -6.91 7.35 -2.73
N LEU A 45 -5.81 6.91 -3.35
CA LEU A 45 -4.84 7.77 -4.01
C LEU A 45 -5.16 8.03 -5.48
N LYS A 46 -6.22 7.40 -6.02
CA LYS A 46 -6.59 7.47 -7.45
C LYS A 46 -5.41 7.11 -8.37
N LEU A 47 -4.62 6.12 -7.96
CA LEU A 47 -3.48 5.60 -8.73
C LEU A 47 -3.90 4.49 -9.71
N ASP A 48 -5.17 4.08 -9.66
CA ASP A 48 -5.84 3.09 -10.50
C ASP A 48 -6.94 3.74 -11.33
#